data_AF-A0A8J4X8D3-F1
#
_entry.id   AF-A0A8J4X8D3-F1
#
_cell.length_a   1.000
_cell.length_b   1.000
_cell.length_c   1.000
_cell.angle_alpha   90.00
_cell.angle_beta   90.00
_cell.angle_gamma   90.00
#
_symmetry.space_group_name_H-M   'P 1'
#
loop_
_entity.id
_entity.type
_entity.pdbx_description
1 polymer ?
#
loop_
_entity_poly.entity_id
_entity_poly.type
_entity_poly.pdbx_seq_one_letter_code
_entity_poly.pdbx_strand_id
1 'polypeptide(L)'
;KEKCFMFSSSLYFMSNERKSWTESREDCIRRGADLVIINNKEEQEFISKQKVNNRIQAWIGLSDRDTEGEWKWVDGTTLTT
;
A
#
# COMPACT_ATOMS: atom_id res chain seq x y z
N LYS A 1 10.69 -3.28 -15.72
CA LYS A 1 11.35 -2.54 -14.62
C LYS A 1 10.25 -2.04 -13.70
N GLU A 2 10.37 -2.30 -12.41
CA GLU A 2 9.46 -1.77 -11.39
C GLU A 2 9.65 -0.25 -11.30
N LYS A 3 8.55 0.49 -11.10
CA LYS A 3 8.61 1.95 -10.95
C LYS A 3 8.62 2.30 -9.48
N CYS A 4 9.58 3.13 -9.09
CA CYS A 4 9.67 3.71 -7.77
C CYS A 4 9.34 5.21 -7.84
N PHE A 5 8.75 5.72 -6.78
CA PHE A 5 8.35 7.11 -6.64
C PHE A 5 8.72 7.61 -5.26
N MET A 6 9.11 8.88 -5.16
CA MET A 6 9.30 9.56 -3.88
C MET A 6 8.08 10.45 -3.61
N PHE A 7 7.59 10.43 -2.38
CA PHE A 7 6.62 11.39 -1.90
C PHE A 7 6.93 11.73 -0.45
N SER A 8 7.02 13.03 -0.15
CA SER A 8 7.56 13.52 1.12
C SER A 8 8.93 12.87 1.42
N SER A 9 9.11 12.24 2.57
CA SER A 9 10.32 11.50 2.98
C SER A 9 10.24 9.99 2.75
N SER A 10 9.27 9.50 1.98
CA SER A 10 9.00 8.07 1.80
C SER A 10 9.27 7.63 0.35
N LEU A 11 9.83 6.43 0.21
CA LEU A 11 10.06 5.74 -1.07
C LEU A 11 8.96 4.70 -1.29
N TYR A 12 8.28 4.78 -2.41
CA TYR A 12 7.22 3.87 -2.82
C TYR A 12 7.68 3.10 -4.03
N PHE A 13 7.38 1.81 -4.09
CA PHE A 13 7.50 1.04 -5.33
C PHE A 13 6.18 0.36 -5.63
N MET A 14 5.93 0.19 -6.91
CA MET A 14 4.69 -0.37 -7.40
C MET A 14 4.99 -1.65 -8.16
N SER A 15 4.54 -2.79 -7.61
CA SER A 15 4.73 -4.09 -8.23
C SER A 15 3.86 -4.23 -9.48
N ASN A 16 4.41 -4.88 -10.51
CA ASN A 16 3.68 -5.24 -11.73
C ASN A 16 3.11 -6.67 -11.66
N GLU A 17 3.34 -7.38 -10.56
CA GLU A 17 2.87 -8.76 -10.38
C GLU A 17 1.51 -8.77 -9.69
N ARG A 18 0.64 -9.69 -10.12
CA ARG A 18 -0.65 -9.93 -9.47
C ARG A 18 -0.46 -11.00 -8.40
N LYS A 19 -0.68 -10.61 -7.15
CA LYS A 19 -0.54 -11.45 -5.95
C LYS A 19 -1.75 -11.23 -5.06
N SER A 20 -2.05 -12.20 -4.18
CA SER A 20 -2.98 -11.97 -3.08
C SER A 20 -2.45 -10.88 -2.13
N TRP A 21 -3.29 -10.33 -1.27
CA TRP A 21 -2.87 -9.32 -0.29
C TRP A 21 -1.71 -9.84 0.58
N THR A 22 -1.81 -11.10 1.04
CA THR A 22 -0.78 -11.75 1.85
C THR A 22 0.54 -11.90 1.10
N GLU A 23 0.51 -12.45 -0.11
CA GLU A 23 1.71 -12.62 -0.94
C GLU A 23 2.34 -11.27 -1.32
N SER A 24 1.52 -10.23 -1.57
CA SER A 24 2.01 -8.88 -1.81
C SER A 24 2.72 -8.30 -0.59
N ARG A 25 2.16 -8.50 0.61
CA ARG A 25 2.80 -8.06 1.86
C ARG A 25 4.12 -8.76 2.09
N GLU A 26 4.17 -10.08 1.95
CA GLU A 26 5.40 -10.85 2.08
C GLU A 26 6.47 -10.41 1.08
N ASP A 27 6.08 -10.08 -0.15
CA ASP A 27 7.01 -9.56 -1.15
C ASP A 27 7.59 -8.19 -0.77
N CYS A 28 6.75 -7.28 -0.25
CA CYS A 28 7.21 -6.00 0.28
C CYS A 28 8.19 -6.17 1.44
N ILE A 29 7.87 -7.04 2.41
CA ILE A 29 8.72 -7.35 3.56
C ILE A 29 10.07 -7.92 3.12
N ARG A 30 10.07 -8.85 2.15
CA ARG A 30 11.30 -9.44 1.60
C ARG A 30 12.22 -8.40 0.94
N ARG A 31 11.66 -7.27 0.52
CA ARG A 31 12.38 -6.14 -0.09
C ARG A 31 12.75 -5.04 0.90
N GLY A 32 12.52 -5.25 2.20
CA GLY A 32 12.80 -4.25 3.25
C GLY A 32 11.78 -3.12 3.33
N ALA A 33 10.54 -3.36 2.88
CA ALA A 33 9.42 -2.42 2.96
C ALA A 33 8.18 -3.13 3.54
N ASP A 34 7.01 -2.47 3.56
CA ASP A 34 5.71 -3.11 3.83
C ASP A 34 4.67 -2.52 2.85
N LEU A 35 3.45 -3.06 2.82
CA LEU A 35 2.36 -2.44 2.09
C LEU A 35 2.09 -1.03 2.60
N VAL A 36 1.74 -0.11 1.69
CA VAL A 36 1.61 1.31 2.01
C VAL A 36 0.54 1.58 3.06
N ILE A 37 0.91 2.35 4.08
CA ILE A 37 0.01 2.98 5.05
C ILE A 37 -0.21 4.42 4.57
N ILE A 38 -1.47 4.84 4.49
CA ILE A 38 -1.82 6.17 3.98
C ILE A 38 -2.20 7.06 5.16
N ASN A 39 -1.35 8.05 5.44
CA ASN A 39 -1.43 8.86 6.66
C ASN A 39 -2.24 10.13 6.49
N ASN A 40 -2.38 10.63 5.25
CA ASN A 40 -3.08 11.87 4.96
C ASN A 40 -3.69 11.87 3.56
N LYS A 41 -4.50 12.89 3.31
CA LYS A 41 -5.23 13.06 2.05
C LYS A 41 -4.27 13.27 0.87
N GLU A 42 -3.19 14.00 1.07
CA GLU A 42 -2.20 14.29 0.04
C GLU A 42 -1.50 13.02 -0.44
N GLU A 43 -1.19 12.11 0.49
CA GLU A 43 -0.63 10.78 0.21
C GLU A 43 -1.67 9.90 -0.53
N GLN A 44 -2.93 9.90 -0.08
CA GLN A 44 -4.03 9.20 -0.77
C GLN A 44 -4.15 9.65 -2.24
N GLU A 45 -4.14 10.96 -2.47
CA GLU A 45 -4.22 11.54 -3.81
C GLU A 45 -3.00 11.20 -4.66
N PHE A 46 -1.79 11.26 -4.08
CA PHE A 46 -0.56 10.87 -4.75
C PHE A 46 -0.60 9.42 -5.23
N ILE A 47 -0.94 8.48 -4.35
CA ILE A 47 -1.05 7.05 -4.68
C ILE A 47 -2.13 6.81 -5.73
N SER A 48 -3.29 7.46 -5.59
CA SER A 48 -4.40 7.35 -6.55
C SER A 48 -3.98 7.81 -7.95
N LYS A 49 -3.25 8.92 -8.06
CA LYS A 49 -2.68 9.41 -9.33
C LYS A 49 -1.71 8.41 -9.94
N GLN A 50 -0.84 7.78 -9.13
CA GLN A 50 0.07 6.75 -9.65
C GLN A 50 -0.67 5.53 -10.17
N LYS A 51 -1.72 5.06 -9.48
CA LYS A 51 -2.55 3.93 -9.94
C LYS A 51 -3.22 4.24 -11.29
N VAL A 52 -3.80 5.43 -11.44
CA VAL A 52 -4.44 5.89 -12.70
C VAL A 52 -3.42 5.99 -13.83
N ASN A 53 -2.29 6.68 -13.59
CA ASN A 53 -1.26 6.91 -14.61
C ASN A 53 -0.63 5.60 -15.11
N ASN A 54 -0.48 4.61 -14.23
CA ASN A 54 0.08 3.31 -14.59
C ASN A 54 -1.00 2.29 -15.01
N ARG A 55 -2.29 2.65 -14.93
CA ARG A 55 -3.44 1.78 -15.21
C ARG A 55 -3.37 0.45 -14.46
N ILE A 56 -3.02 0.51 -13.18
CA ILE A 56 -2.93 -0.68 -12.35
C ILE A 56 -3.85 -0.62 -11.12
N GLN A 57 -4.24 -1.79 -10.66
CA GLN A 57 -4.81 -2.02 -9.34
C GLN A 57 -3.70 -2.58 -8.45
N ALA A 58 -3.56 -2.03 -7.24
CA ALA A 58 -2.54 -2.44 -6.30
C ALA A 58 -3.10 -2.47 -4.88
N TRP A 59 -2.68 -3.49 -4.13
CA TRP A 59 -2.97 -3.62 -2.71
C TRP A 59 -2.34 -2.48 -1.91
N ILE A 60 -3.00 -2.13 -0.81
CA ILE A 60 -2.51 -1.21 0.21
C ILE A 60 -2.49 -1.96 1.55
N GLY A 61 -1.84 -1.39 2.55
CA GLY A 61 -1.65 -2.02 3.85
C GLY A 61 -2.88 -2.02 4.74
N LEU A 62 -4.09 -1.90 4.21
CA LEU A 62 -5.33 -1.83 4.96
C LEU A 62 -6.11 -3.14 4.82
N SER A 63 -6.51 -3.75 5.94
CA SER A 63 -7.30 -4.99 5.96
C SER A 63 -8.13 -5.13 7.23
N ASP A 64 -9.21 -5.89 7.17
CA ASP A 64 -10.08 -6.30 8.28
C ASP A 64 -10.01 -7.82 8.55
N ARG A 65 -8.98 -8.48 8.03
CA ARG A 65 -8.79 -9.93 8.08
C ARG A 65 -8.76 -10.52 9.50
N ASP A 66 -8.40 -9.71 10.51
CA ASP A 66 -8.29 -10.15 11.89
C ASP A 66 -9.67 -10.14 12.58
N THR A 67 -10.48 -9.13 12.29
CA THR A 67 -11.85 -8.96 12.78
C THR A 67 -12.67 -8.24 11.71
N GLU A 68 -13.65 -8.93 11.11
CA GLU A 68 -14.55 -8.35 10.11
C GLU A 68 -15.18 -7.04 10.63
N GLY A 69 -15.05 -5.96 9.85
CA GLY A 69 -15.52 -4.62 10.24
C GLY A 69 -14.51 -3.77 11.02
N GLU A 70 -13.41 -4.33 11.53
CA GLU A 70 -12.30 -3.58 12.13
C GLU A 70 -11.13 -3.43 11.17
N TRP A 71 -11.13 -2.32 10.41
CA TRP A 71 -10.04 -2.02 9.49
C TRP A 71 -8.76 -1.60 10.22
N LYS A 72 -7.67 -2.32 9.97
CA LYS A 72 -6.35 -2.09 10.55
C LYS A 72 -5.29 -1.98 9.46
N TRP A 73 -4.32 -1.10 9.70
CA TRP A 73 -3.12 -0.97 8.90
C TRP A 73 -2.11 -2.08 9.23
N VAL A 74 -1.15 -2.30 8.34
CA VAL A 74 -0.11 -3.33 8.53
C VAL A 74 0.81 -3.09 9.74
N ASP A 75 0.85 -1.87 10.28
CA ASP A 75 1.53 -1.51 11.54
C ASP A 75 0.69 -1.75 12.80
N GLY A 76 -0.56 -2.21 12.63
CA GLY A 76 -1.50 -2.49 13.72
C GLY A 76 -2.36 -1.29 14.14
N THR A 77 -2.18 -0.12 13.53
CA THR A 77 -3.04 1.04 13.82
C THR A 77 -4.43 0.89 13.20
N THR A 78 -5.47 1.35 13.91
CA THR A 78 -6.84 1.32 13.41
C THR A 78 -7.08 2.46 12.42
N LEU A 79 -7.88 2.20 11.39
CA LEU A 79 -8.32 3.25 10.46
C LEU A 79 -9.10 4.34 11.19
N THR A 80 -8.59 5.57 11.16
CA THR A 80 -9.32 6.77 11.60
C THR A 80 -10.06 7.37 10.40
N THR A 81 -11.36 7.60 10.54
CA THR A 81 -12.21 8.25 9.51
C THR A 81 -12.30 9.76 9.75
#